data_AF-A0A1F5A9D4-F1
#
_entry.id   AF-A0A1F5A9D4-F1
#
_cell.length_a   1.000
_cell.length_b   1.000
_cell.length_c   1.000
_cell.angle_alpha   90.00
_cell.angle_beta   90.00
_cell.angle_gamma   90.00
#
_symmetry.space_group_name_H-M   'P 1'
#
loop_
_entity.id
_entity.type
_entity.pdbx_description
1 polymer ?
#
loop_
_entity_poly.entity_id
_entity_poly.type
_entity_poly.pdbx_seq_one_letter_code
_entity_poly.pdbx_strand_id
1 'polypeptide(L)'
;MKTYDISLLVDLHESIEFYRKNPKNYGQTVVIDSNDDYLLELSSSLVEEMNQEIFEDGNKYQVLVDPVKGSTAYCAYHQLGIPALTFETCRKLPLSFRIEEQIKFVKIILSKWDMFVAVQK
;
A
#
# COMPACT_ATOMS: atom_id res chain seq x y z
N MET A 1 -17.01 -16.64 17.69
CA MET A 1 -16.35 -15.52 17.00
C MET A 1 -16.71 -15.62 15.53
N LYS A 2 -17.10 -14.53 14.85
CA LYS A 2 -17.41 -14.57 13.42
C LYS A 2 -16.10 -14.71 12.63
N THR A 3 -16.07 -15.62 11.68
CA THR A 3 -14.98 -15.82 10.74
C THR A 3 -15.36 -15.15 9.42
N TYR A 4 -14.50 -14.27 8.93
CA TYR A 4 -14.63 -13.64 7.62
C TYR A 4 -13.55 -14.24 6.72
N ASP A 5 -13.91 -14.49 5.46
CA ASP A 5 -12.95 -14.88 4.43
C ASP A 5 -12.36 -13.60 3.84
N ILE A 6 -11.17 -13.21 4.31
CA ILE A 6 -10.51 -11.95 3.97
C ILE A 6 -9.31 -12.27 3.06
N SER A 7 -9.38 -11.85 1.81
CA SER A 7 -8.29 -12.10 0.84
C SER A 7 -7.10 -11.17 1.00
N LEU A 8 -7.32 -9.92 1.44
CA LEU A 8 -6.27 -8.91 1.62
C LEU A 8 -6.73 -7.85 2.64
N LEU A 9 -5.86 -7.49 3.57
CA LEU A 9 -5.98 -6.29 4.38
C LEU A 9 -5.11 -5.17 3.80
N VAL A 10 -5.68 -3.99 3.67
CA VAL A 10 -4.98 -2.78 3.20
C VAL A 10 -5.07 -1.72 4.29
N ASP A 11 -3.93 -1.27 4.78
CA ASP A 11 -3.84 -0.22 5.81
C ASP A 11 -3.31 1.08 5.18
N LEU A 12 -4.07 2.17 5.25
CA LEU A 12 -3.76 3.42 4.55
C LEU A 12 -3.23 4.47 5.53
N HIS A 13 -2.03 4.99 5.27
CA HIS A 13 -1.33 5.92 6.16
C HIS A 13 -0.68 7.09 5.43
N GLU A 14 -0.18 8.03 6.24
CA GLU A 14 0.64 9.13 5.76
C GLU A 14 1.88 9.31 6.63
N SER A 15 3.03 9.38 5.99
CA SER A 15 4.31 9.59 6.65
C SER A 15 4.75 11.05 6.61
N ILE A 16 5.52 11.47 7.62
CA ILE A 16 5.94 12.87 7.78
C ILE A 16 6.90 13.33 6.67
N GLU A 17 7.71 12.40 6.14
CA GLU A 17 8.77 12.67 5.17
C GLU A 17 8.93 11.49 4.19
N PHE A 18 9.56 11.72 3.04
CA PHE A 18 9.85 10.66 2.07
C PHE A 18 10.83 9.63 2.63
N TYR A 19 10.58 8.33 2.38
CA TYR A 19 11.54 7.28 2.71
C TYR A 19 12.89 7.52 2.03
N ARG A 20 12.87 7.85 0.73
CA ARG A 20 14.09 8.08 -0.09
C ARG A 20 14.97 9.19 0.46
N LYS A 21 14.40 10.13 1.20
CA LYS A 21 15.12 11.24 1.83
C LYS A 21 15.59 10.90 3.25
N ASN A 22 14.78 10.18 4.01
CA ASN A 22 15.10 9.74 5.36
C ASN A 22 14.45 8.38 5.66
N PRO A 23 15.21 7.26 5.60
CA PRO A 23 14.70 5.90 5.80
C PRO A 23 14.09 5.60 7.19
N LYS A 24 14.03 6.58 8.10
CA LYS A 24 13.24 6.50 9.33
C LYS A 24 11.74 6.80 9.11
N ASN A 25 11.35 7.17 7.90
CA ASN A 25 9.98 7.48 7.48
C ASN A 25 9.58 6.55 6.33
N TYR A 26 8.29 6.48 6.03
CA TYR A 26 7.70 5.52 5.09
C TYR A 26 7.04 6.19 3.88
N GLY A 27 7.16 7.52 3.72
CA GLY A 27 6.45 8.24 2.67
C GLY A 27 6.85 7.76 1.27
N GLN A 28 5.84 7.56 0.42
CA GLN A 28 5.94 6.96 -0.91
C GLN A 28 6.42 5.50 -0.86
N THR A 29 5.77 4.66 -0.05
CA THR A 29 6.05 3.21 -0.01
C THR A 29 4.78 2.37 0.03
N VAL A 30 4.90 1.14 -0.46
CA VAL A 30 4.03 0.01 -0.10
C VAL A 30 4.85 -0.89 0.81
N VAL A 31 4.42 -1.08 2.05
CA VAL A 31 5.14 -1.85 3.06
C VAL A 31 4.50 -3.23 3.23
N ILE A 32 5.32 -4.27 3.28
CA ILE A 32 4.90 -5.63 3.64
C ILE A 32 5.69 -6.12 4.86
N ASP A 33 5.00 -6.81 5.77
CA ASP A 33 5.52 -7.30 7.04
C ASP A 33 6.05 -8.76 6.97
N SER A 34 6.26 -9.28 5.76
CA SER A 34 6.72 -10.65 5.52
C SER A 34 7.55 -10.76 4.23
N ASN A 35 8.36 -11.82 4.15
CA ASN A 35 9.10 -12.21 2.93
C ASN A 35 8.25 -13.14 2.03
N ASP A 36 6.93 -12.94 2.01
CA ASP A 36 6.03 -13.75 1.21
C ASP A 36 6.11 -13.36 -0.27
N ASP A 37 6.39 -14.34 -1.14
CA ASP A 37 6.61 -14.09 -2.57
C ASP A 37 5.37 -13.52 -3.25
N TYR A 38 4.16 -13.95 -2.85
CA TYR A 38 2.91 -13.43 -3.40
C TYR A 38 2.70 -11.96 -3.02
N LEU A 39 2.94 -11.60 -1.76
CA LEU A 39 2.86 -10.20 -1.32
C LEU A 39 3.93 -9.32 -1.98
N LEU A 40 5.13 -9.86 -2.20
CA LEU A 40 6.19 -9.14 -2.91
C LEU A 40 5.81 -8.89 -4.38
N GLU A 41 5.29 -9.89 -5.08
CA GLU A 41 4.84 -9.77 -6.47
C GLU A 41 3.66 -8.79 -6.60
N LEU A 42 2.64 -8.95 -5.74
CA LEU A 42 1.48 -8.06 -5.69
C LEU A 42 1.90 -6.61 -5.43
N SER A 43 2.73 -6.36 -4.41
CA SER A 43 3.18 -5.03 -4.05
C SER A 43 4.01 -4.40 -5.15
N SER A 44 4.85 -5.19 -5.84
CA SER A 44 5.65 -4.72 -6.96
C SER A 44 4.77 -4.28 -8.14
N SER A 45 3.76 -5.08 -8.48
CA SER A 45 2.78 -4.71 -9.52
C SER A 45 2.00 -3.45 -9.15
N LEU A 46 1.57 -3.31 -7.90
CA LEU A 46 0.87 -2.10 -7.43
C LEU A 46 1.77 -0.85 -7.53
N VAL A 47 3.02 -0.96 -7.09
CA VAL A 47 4.00 0.13 -7.19
C VAL A 47 4.26 0.54 -8.64
N GLU A 48 4.36 -0.43 -9.56
CA GLU A 48 4.53 -0.16 -10.99
C GLU A 48 3.35 0.64 -11.54
N GLU A 49 2.11 0.21 -11.29
CA GLU A 49 0.89 0.91 -11.72
C GLU A 49 0.78 2.32 -11.12
N MET A 50 1.05 2.48 -9.82
CA MET A 50 1.02 3.78 -9.17
C MET A 50 2.03 4.75 -9.80
N ASN A 51 3.23 4.26 -10.14
CA ASN A 51 4.31 5.06 -10.68
C ASN A 51 4.14 5.47 -12.15
N GLN A 52 3.16 4.94 -12.89
CA GLN A 52 2.96 5.26 -14.32
C GLN A 52 2.71 6.77 -14.57
N GLU A 53 2.13 7.48 -13.60
CA GLU A 53 1.78 8.90 -13.73
C GLU A 53 2.69 9.82 -12.89
N ILE A 54 3.73 9.26 -12.24
CA ILE A 54 4.67 10.01 -11.42
C ILE A 54 5.96 10.26 -12.21
N PHE A 55 6.12 11.50 -12.67
CA PHE A 55 7.29 11.93 -13.44
C PHE A 55 8.51 12.26 -12.58
N GLU A 56 8.30 12.79 -11.38
CA GLU A 56 9.40 13.12 -10.47
C GLU A 56 9.89 11.87 -9.75
N ASP A 57 11.12 11.44 -10.04
CA ASP A 57 11.71 10.24 -9.43
C ASP A 57 11.74 10.29 -7.90
N GLY A 58 11.86 11.48 -7.30
CA GLY A 58 11.80 11.66 -5.84
C GLY A 58 10.46 11.23 -5.22
N ASN A 59 9.37 11.26 -6.00
CA ASN A 59 8.01 10.97 -5.56
C ASN A 59 7.57 9.54 -5.87
N LYS A 60 8.36 8.77 -6.63
CA LYS A 60 8.01 7.41 -7.01
C LYS A 60 7.92 6.49 -5.79
N TYR A 61 6.86 5.70 -5.76
CA TYR A 61 6.67 4.63 -4.79
C TYR A 61 7.73 3.53 -4.96
N GLN A 62 7.95 2.79 -3.89
CA GLN A 62 8.73 1.56 -3.88
C GLN A 62 8.15 0.56 -2.88
N VAL A 63 8.43 -0.72 -3.09
CA VAL A 63 8.11 -1.75 -2.11
C VAL A 63 9.15 -1.71 -1.00
N LEU A 64 8.70 -1.82 0.24
CA LEU A 64 9.54 -1.95 1.42
C LEU A 64 9.16 -3.24 2.16
N VAL A 65 10.12 -4.14 2.33
CA VAL A 65 9.98 -5.33 3.18
C VAL A 65 10.57 -4.99 4.54
N ASP A 66 9.74 -4.50 5.46
CA ASP A 66 10.18 -4.01 6.77
C ASP A 66 9.14 -4.35 7.85
N PRO A 67 9.29 -5.51 8.52
CA PRO A 67 8.34 -5.94 9.54
C PRO A 67 8.27 -5.02 10.76
N VAL A 68 7.17 -4.29 10.91
CA VAL A 68 6.85 -3.44 12.04
C VAL A 68 6.03 -4.24 13.06
N LYS A 69 6.73 -4.93 13.96
CA LYS A 69 6.08 -5.80 14.97
C LYS A 69 4.97 -5.08 15.73
N GLY A 70 3.77 -5.66 15.68
CA GLY A 70 2.59 -5.14 16.37
C GLY A 70 1.77 -4.13 15.55
N SER A 71 2.19 -3.77 14.33
CA SER A 71 1.35 -3.02 13.39
C SER A 71 0.10 -3.83 12.99
N THR A 72 -0.88 -3.15 12.39
CA THR A 72 -2.10 -3.79 11.88
C THR A 72 -1.76 -4.85 10.83
N ALA A 73 -0.93 -4.50 9.84
CA ALA A 73 -0.54 -5.41 8.76
C ALA A 73 0.30 -6.58 9.28
N TYR A 74 1.22 -6.34 10.23
CA TYR A 74 1.98 -7.39 10.90
C TYR A 74 1.07 -8.37 11.63
N CYS A 75 0.12 -7.89 12.43
CA CYS A 75 -0.78 -8.76 13.18
C CYS A 75 -1.73 -9.53 12.25
N ALA A 76 -2.25 -8.88 11.20
CA ALA A 76 -3.08 -9.52 10.19
C ALA A 76 -2.36 -10.70 9.53
N TYR A 77 -1.12 -10.50 9.10
CA TYR A 77 -0.33 -11.55 8.48
C TYR A 77 0.07 -12.65 9.48
N HIS A 78 0.79 -12.30 10.55
CA HIS A 78 1.44 -13.28 11.42
C HIS A 78 0.50 -13.96 12.43
N GLN A 79 -0.62 -13.34 12.80
CA GLN A 79 -1.55 -13.89 13.80
C GLN A 79 -2.83 -14.42 13.19
N LEU A 80 -3.31 -13.81 12.10
CA LEU A 80 -4.58 -14.17 11.48
C LEU A 80 -4.41 -14.91 10.14
N GLY A 81 -3.19 -14.95 9.58
CA GLY A 81 -2.93 -15.55 8.28
C GLY A 81 -3.56 -14.78 7.11
N ILE A 82 -3.86 -13.50 7.31
CA ILE A 82 -4.48 -12.63 6.30
C ILE A 82 -3.35 -11.87 5.59
N PRO A 83 -3.20 -11.99 4.25
CA PRO A 83 -2.27 -11.17 3.49
C PRO A 83 -2.52 -9.69 3.77
N ALA A 84 -1.46 -8.91 4.02
CA ALA A 84 -1.62 -7.52 4.41
C ALA A 84 -0.50 -6.64 3.87
N LEU A 85 -0.85 -5.40 3.56
CA LEU A 85 0.09 -4.37 3.14
C LEU A 85 -0.32 -3.01 3.73
N THR A 86 0.66 -2.13 3.85
CA THR A 86 0.45 -0.73 4.25
C THR A 86 0.84 0.19 3.10
N PHE A 87 -0.01 1.16 2.78
CA PHE A 87 0.27 2.16 1.75
C PHE A 87 0.44 3.55 2.36
N GLU A 88 1.60 4.15 2.09
CA GLU A 88 2.07 5.36 2.77
C GLU A 88 2.33 6.49 1.77
N THR A 89 1.54 7.56 1.87
CA THR A 89 1.82 8.81 1.14
C THR A 89 2.70 9.75 1.96
N CYS A 90 3.43 10.67 1.31
CA CYS A 90 4.27 11.64 2.02
C CYS A 90 3.54 12.96 2.31
N ARG A 91 3.47 13.38 3.59
CA ARG A 91 2.87 14.66 4.04
C ARG A 91 3.56 15.93 3.52
N LYS A 92 4.73 15.82 2.89
CA LYS A 92 5.37 16.93 2.16
C LYS A 92 4.71 17.23 0.83
N LEU A 93 3.94 16.29 0.28
CA LEU A 93 3.16 16.48 -0.93
C LEU A 93 1.83 17.18 -0.61
N PRO A 94 1.25 17.89 -1.61
CA PRO A 94 -0.06 18.51 -1.46
C PRO A 94 -1.12 17.53 -0.96
N LEU A 95 -2.05 18.00 -0.12
CA LEU A 95 -3.13 17.16 0.41
C LEU A 95 -3.99 16.54 -0.71
N SER A 96 -4.28 17.30 -1.76
CA SER A 96 -5.05 16.80 -2.91
C SER A 96 -4.36 15.62 -3.57
N PHE A 97 -3.05 15.73 -3.83
CA PHE A 97 -2.24 14.66 -4.40
C PHE A 97 -2.31 13.39 -3.53
N ARG A 98 -2.14 13.53 -2.21
CA ARG A 98 -2.18 12.39 -1.28
C ARG A 98 -3.53 11.67 -1.31
N ILE A 99 -4.63 12.43 -1.30
CA ILE A 99 -5.99 11.88 -1.38
C ILE A 99 -6.21 11.15 -2.71
N GLU A 100 -5.79 11.77 -3.82
CA GLU A 100 -5.90 11.19 -5.17
C GLU A 100 -5.15 9.87 -5.27
N GLU A 101 -3.92 9.81 -4.76
CA GLU A 101 -3.11 8.59 -4.78
C GLU A 101 -3.68 7.49 -3.87
N GLN A 102 -4.19 7.82 -2.69
CA GLN A 102 -4.88 6.87 -1.82
C GLN A 102 -6.11 6.25 -2.50
N ILE A 103 -6.93 7.09 -3.16
CA ILE A 103 -8.10 6.62 -3.90
C ILE A 103 -7.69 5.78 -5.11
N LYS A 104 -6.67 6.20 -5.86
CA LYS A 104 -6.14 5.48 -7.01
C LYS A 104 -5.64 4.09 -6.60
N PHE A 105 -4.86 4.00 -5.53
CA PHE A 105 -4.35 2.75 -4.99
C PHE A 105 -5.48 1.77 -4.64
N VAL A 106 -6.50 2.24 -3.92
CA VAL A 106 -7.68 1.41 -3.58
C VAL A 106 -8.44 0.97 -4.83
N LYS A 107 -8.62 1.85 -5.83
CA LYS A 107 -9.28 1.47 -7.09
C LYS A 107 -8.53 0.39 -7.86
N ILE A 108 -7.20 0.50 -7.92
CA ILE A 108 -6.34 -0.53 -8.53
C ILE A 108 -6.55 -1.87 -7.84
N ILE A 109 -6.49 -1.90 -6.49
CA ILE A 109 -6.72 -3.13 -5.72
C ILE A 109 -8.11 -3.69 -5.99
N LEU A 110 -9.16 -2.88 -5.89
CA LEU A 110 -10.53 -3.34 -6.15
C LEU A 110 -10.69 -3.86 -7.58
N SER A 111 -10.00 -3.28 -8.56
CA SER A 111 -10.01 -3.77 -9.95
C SER A 111 -9.31 -5.12 -10.08
N LYS A 112 -8.18 -5.35 -9.39
CA LYS A 112 -7.46 -6.64 -9.41
C LYS A 112 -8.27 -7.79 -8.80
N TRP A 113 -9.24 -7.48 -7.93
CA TRP A 113 -10.15 -8.45 -7.32
C TRP A 113 -11.54 -8.50 -7.97
N ASP A 114 -11.74 -7.85 -9.12
CA ASP A 114 -13.04 -7.73 -9.80
C ASP A 114 -14.16 -7.15 -8.90
N MET A 115 -13.78 -6.41 -7.85
CA MET A 115 -14.68 -5.74 -6.91
C MET A 115 -15.02 -4.32 -7.35
N PHE A 116 -14.34 -3.83 -8.39
CA PHE A 116 -14.63 -2.55 -9.01
C PHE A 116 -15.51 -2.74 -10.26
N VAL A 117 -16.81 -2.90 -10.07
CA VAL A 117 -17.77 -2.79 -11.19
C VAL A 117 -17.98 -1.30 -11.44
N ALA A 118 -17.40 -0.77 -12.51
CA ALA A 118 -17.81 0.53 -13.02
C ALA A 118 -19.33 0.45 -13.26
N VAL A 119 -20.10 1.22 -12.49
CA VAL A 119 -21.54 1.39 -12.77
C VAL A 119 -21.62 1.92 -14.19
N GLN A 120 -22.06 1.09 -15.14
CA GLN A 120 -22.40 1.57 -16.47
C GLN A 120 -23.49 2.63 -16.28
N LYS A 121 -23.16 3.87 -16.61
CA LYS A 121 -24.12 4.97 -16.69
C LYS A 121 -24.95 4.81 -17.95
#